data_AF-A0A6I2W0H6-F1
#
_entry.id   AF-A0A6I2W0H6-F1
#
_cell.length_a   1.000
_cell.length_b   1.000
_cell.length_c   1.000
_cell.angle_alpha   90.00
_cell.angle_beta   90.00
_cell.angle_gamma   90.00
#
_symmetry.space_group_name_H-M   'P 1'
#
loop_
_entity.id
_entity.type
_entity.pdbx_description
1 polymer ?
#
loop_
_entity_poly.entity_id
_entity_poly.type
_entity_poly.pdbx_seq_one_letter_code
_entity_poly.pdbx_strand_id
1 'polypeptide(L)'
;MRNGGDNRGRLLLISLIVTSLFLITLDLRGVSVISGLRSGSQSAISPFQSFAATIFRPVGNFFTDVTHLGRTRSEIESLKEANEKLRNSLITRQNADAELKQLKSVLDLAGTAQYKVVSARVISLGSTSSFTQTISIDAGVNMGVRQNMTVISGLGLVGVVKISYPNHALVQLTTDPAFRVGARVAGSQQIGILSGQGTNKAVLQLLDNQTALKVGDVILARGSQNNRPFVPGVPIGAVTSVDNAAGAITQTADVKLYPNFSTLSVVAVVVGAPKTDPRDALVPKGPAPTPVPTVTIYAIPSESPTP
;
A
#
# COMPACT_ATOMS: atom_id res chain seq x y z
N MET A 1 81.00 17.34 -44.71
CA MET A 1 81.47 18.57 -44.01
C MET A 1 80.27 19.23 -43.35
N ARG A 2 80.16 19.18 -42.02
CA ARG A 2 79.19 19.97 -41.24
C ARG A 2 79.67 20.06 -39.78
N ASN A 3 80.70 20.87 -39.57
CA ASN A 3 81.16 21.27 -38.23
C ASN A 3 80.28 22.42 -37.75
N GLY A 4 79.59 22.25 -36.62
CA GLY A 4 78.77 23.30 -36.03
C GLY A 4 78.08 22.84 -34.74
N GLY A 5 78.82 22.85 -33.63
CA GLY A 5 78.27 22.43 -32.33
C GLY A 5 79.10 22.71 -31.07
N ASP A 6 80.33 23.21 -31.16
CA ASP A 6 81.25 23.26 -30.00
C ASP A 6 81.26 24.58 -29.20
N ASN A 7 80.58 25.64 -29.66
CA ASN A 7 80.78 26.97 -29.09
C ASN A 7 79.95 27.25 -27.82
N ARG A 8 78.76 26.65 -27.65
CA ARG A 8 77.88 26.95 -26.50
C ARG A 8 78.34 26.29 -25.19
N GLY A 9 78.81 25.05 -25.26
CA GLY A 9 79.40 24.37 -24.10
C GLY A 9 80.69 25.04 -23.62
N ARG A 10 81.53 25.50 -24.57
CA ARG A 10 82.74 26.26 -24.27
C ARG A 10 82.43 27.62 -23.61
N LEU A 11 81.39 28.33 -24.06
CA LEU A 11 81.00 29.61 -23.45
C LEU A 11 80.47 29.47 -22.02
N LEU A 12 79.71 28.41 -21.71
CA LEU A 12 79.25 28.14 -20.34
C LEU A 12 80.42 27.76 -19.41
N LEU A 13 81.35 26.92 -19.88
CA LEU A 13 82.55 26.58 -19.12
C LEU A 13 83.42 27.80 -18.85
N ILE A 14 83.62 28.67 -19.84
CA ILE A 14 84.38 29.92 -19.68
C ILE A 14 83.66 30.84 -18.67
N SER A 15 82.35 30.99 -18.75
CA SER A 15 81.58 31.82 -17.80
C SER A 15 81.69 31.33 -16.36
N LEU A 16 81.63 30.02 -16.13
CA LEU A 16 81.71 29.41 -14.81
C LEU A 16 83.13 29.50 -14.22
N ILE A 17 84.15 29.32 -15.06
CA ILE A 17 85.55 29.51 -14.67
C ILE A 17 85.80 30.97 -14.30
N VAL A 18 85.30 31.93 -15.09
CA VAL A 18 85.45 33.37 -14.81
C VAL A 18 84.75 33.77 -13.50
N THR A 19 83.56 33.25 -13.21
CA THR A 19 82.86 33.54 -11.93
C THR A 19 83.57 32.92 -10.72
N SER A 20 84.10 31.70 -10.86
CA SER A 20 84.90 31.08 -9.80
C SER A 20 86.21 31.83 -9.54
N LEU A 21 86.92 32.23 -10.61
CA LEU A 21 88.14 33.02 -10.49
C LEU A 21 87.87 34.41 -9.90
N PHE A 22 86.73 35.02 -10.23
CA PHE A 22 86.29 36.29 -9.66
C PHE A 22 86.01 36.20 -8.16
N LEU A 23 85.33 35.14 -7.70
CA LEU A 23 85.09 34.90 -6.28
C LEU A 23 86.38 34.63 -5.51
N ILE A 24 87.32 33.87 -6.07
CA ILE A 24 88.64 33.63 -5.48
C ILE A 24 89.46 34.94 -5.45
N THR A 25 89.37 35.78 -6.47
CA THR A 25 90.07 37.08 -6.50
C THR A 25 89.48 38.06 -5.49
N LEU A 26 88.16 38.04 -5.26
CA LEU A 26 87.52 38.82 -4.21
C LEU A 26 87.97 38.38 -2.80
N ASP A 27 88.14 37.07 -2.60
CA ASP A 27 88.66 36.50 -1.36
C ASP A 27 90.14 36.88 -1.12
N LEU A 28 90.97 36.77 -2.15
CA LEU A 28 92.40 37.13 -2.09
C LEU A 28 92.66 38.63 -1.97
N ARG A 29 91.72 39.50 -2.39
CA ARG A 29 91.80 40.96 -2.20
C ARG A 29 91.35 41.41 -0.80
N GLY A 30 91.05 40.49 0.11
CA GLY A 30 90.78 40.80 1.51
C GLY A 30 89.50 41.61 1.73
N VAL A 31 88.53 41.54 0.82
CA VAL A 31 87.21 42.15 1.04
C VAL A 31 86.39 41.18 1.89
N SER A 32 86.50 41.34 3.21
CA SER A 32 85.80 40.56 4.22
C SER A 32 84.28 40.83 4.19
N VAL A 33 83.55 40.16 3.29
CA VAL A 33 82.07 40.20 3.27
C VAL A 33 81.47 39.21 4.30
N ILE A 34 82.30 38.49 5.05
CA ILE A 34 81.90 37.43 5.99
C ILE A 34 82.05 37.83 7.47
N SER A 35 82.56 39.03 7.79
CA SER A 35 82.70 39.50 9.18
C SER A 35 81.48 40.25 9.76
N GLY A 36 80.49 40.61 8.93
CA GLY A 36 79.26 41.30 9.38
C GLY A 36 78.13 40.39 9.87
N LEU A 37 78.29 39.07 9.82
CA LEU A 37 77.22 38.10 10.13
C LEU A 37 77.36 37.43 11.51
N ARG A 38 78.31 37.87 12.36
CA ARG A 38 78.63 37.20 13.64
C ARG A 38 78.34 37.98 14.93
N SER A 39 77.66 39.13 14.86
CA SER A 39 77.26 39.86 16.09
C SER A 39 75.92 40.59 15.98
N GLY A 40 74.93 39.99 15.31
CA GLY A 40 73.58 40.58 15.16
C GLY A 40 72.41 39.58 15.23
N SER A 41 72.66 38.34 15.66
CA SER A 41 71.67 37.26 15.63
C SER A 41 70.95 36.99 16.95
N GLN A 42 71.06 37.87 17.96
CA GLN A 42 70.47 37.61 19.28
C GLN A 42 69.36 38.56 19.75
N SER A 43 68.91 39.52 18.93
CA SER A 43 67.80 40.43 19.31
C SER A 43 66.69 40.62 18.26
N ALA A 44 66.68 39.84 17.16
CA ALA A 44 65.67 40.00 16.10
C ALA A 44 64.58 38.90 16.08
N ILE A 45 64.66 37.88 16.93
CA ILE A 45 63.76 36.70 16.89
C ILE A 45 62.74 36.69 18.05
N SER A 46 62.68 37.72 18.89
CA SER A 46 61.77 37.71 20.04
C SER A 46 60.28 38.00 19.75
N PRO A 47 59.84 38.72 18.68
CA PRO A 47 58.42 38.97 18.49
C PRO A 47 57.74 38.01 17.49
N PHE A 48 58.43 36.99 16.95
CA PHE A 48 57.80 36.08 15.98
C PHE A 48 57.13 34.85 16.62
N GLN A 49 57.42 34.56 17.90
CA GLN A 49 56.83 33.42 18.62
C GLN A 49 55.37 33.66 19.05
N SER A 50 54.93 34.91 19.21
CA SER A 50 53.53 35.25 19.53
C SER A 50 52.68 35.57 18.29
N PHE A 51 53.29 35.90 17.16
CA PHE A 51 52.58 36.20 15.89
C PHE A 51 52.11 34.91 15.17
N ALA A 52 52.90 33.83 15.27
CA ALA A 52 52.51 32.53 14.71
C ALA A 52 51.31 31.89 15.45
N ALA A 53 51.20 32.09 16.77
CA ALA A 53 50.11 31.50 17.56
C ALA A 53 48.74 32.18 17.33
N THR A 54 48.72 33.43 16.88
CA THR A 54 47.48 34.20 16.67
C THR A 54 46.91 34.01 15.26
N ILE A 55 47.76 33.78 14.26
CA ILE A 55 47.35 33.61 12.86
C ILE A 55 46.88 32.17 12.57
N PHE A 56 47.43 31.16 13.24
CA PHE A 56 47.10 29.75 12.95
C PHE A 56 46.06 29.12 13.90
N ARG A 57 45.58 29.84 14.91
CA ARG A 57 44.50 29.37 15.80
C ARG A 57 43.10 29.28 15.15
N PRO A 58 42.69 30.12 14.18
CA PRO A 58 41.36 29.96 13.57
C PRO A 58 41.27 28.75 12.63
N VAL A 59 42.38 28.34 11.99
CA VAL A 59 42.35 27.35 10.89
C VAL A 59 42.18 25.91 11.37
N GLY A 60 42.60 25.60 12.61
CA GLY A 60 42.37 24.29 13.22
C GLY A 60 40.90 23.95 13.49
N ASN A 61 40.05 24.98 13.68
CA ASN A 61 38.63 24.79 13.98
C ASN A 61 37.75 24.73 12.72
N PHE A 62 38.19 25.27 11.58
CA PHE A 62 37.44 25.18 10.32
C PHE A 62 37.53 23.80 9.65
N PHE A 63 38.65 23.07 9.81
CA PHE A 63 38.78 21.72 9.25
C PHE A 63 37.96 20.67 10.01
N THR A 64 37.79 20.82 11.33
CA THR A 64 36.87 19.98 12.10
C THR A 64 35.42 20.22 11.71
N ASP A 65 34.99 21.49 11.54
CA ASP A 65 33.60 21.82 11.16
C ASP A 65 33.21 21.32 9.75
N VAL A 66 34.13 21.35 8.79
CA VAL A 66 33.88 20.79 7.44
C VAL A 66 33.72 19.26 7.48
N THR A 67 34.48 18.56 8.33
CA THR A 67 34.31 17.10 8.50
C THR A 67 33.07 16.73 9.33
N HIS A 68 32.63 17.60 10.24
CA HIS A 68 31.36 17.43 10.96
C HIS A 68 30.16 17.63 10.02
N LEU A 69 30.19 18.62 9.12
CA LEU A 69 29.13 18.83 8.11
C LEU A 69 28.96 17.63 7.16
N GLY A 70 30.06 16.99 6.74
CA GLY A 70 30.04 15.79 5.90
C GLY A 70 29.48 14.56 6.61
N ARG A 71 29.86 14.34 7.89
CA ARG A 71 29.30 13.27 8.73
C ARG A 71 27.82 13.49 9.01
N THR A 72 27.41 14.72 9.34
CA THR A 72 26.01 15.07 9.58
C THR A 72 25.15 14.89 8.32
N ARG A 73 25.67 15.23 7.12
CA ARG A 73 24.95 14.95 5.86
C ARG A 73 24.83 13.45 5.57
N SER A 74 25.91 12.69 5.76
CA SER A 74 25.88 11.22 5.60
C SER A 74 24.93 10.56 6.60
N GLU A 75 24.88 11.05 7.83
CA GLU A 75 23.99 10.57 8.87
C GLU A 75 22.53 10.91 8.55
N ILE A 76 22.25 12.15 8.11
CA ILE A 76 20.92 12.56 7.63
C ILE A 76 20.45 11.69 6.46
N GLU A 77 21.32 11.41 5.47
CA GLU A 77 20.95 10.55 4.35
C GLU A 77 20.70 9.11 4.81
N SER A 78 21.56 8.56 5.67
CA SER A 78 21.37 7.21 6.22
C SER A 78 20.09 7.08 7.07
N LEU A 79 19.76 8.12 7.85
CA LEU A 79 18.55 8.19 8.65
C LEU A 79 17.33 8.32 7.75
N LYS A 80 17.42 9.09 6.66
CA LYS A 80 16.35 9.22 5.67
C LYS A 80 16.09 7.90 4.95
N GLU A 81 17.14 7.22 4.48
CA GLU A 81 17.03 5.88 3.89
C GLU A 81 16.45 4.86 4.88
N ALA A 82 16.91 4.89 6.14
CA ALA A 82 16.37 4.02 7.19
C ALA A 82 14.89 4.32 7.46
N ASN A 83 14.49 5.58 7.48
CA ASN A 83 13.10 5.98 7.65
C ASN A 83 12.24 5.55 6.46
N GLU A 84 12.72 5.70 5.23
CA GLU A 84 12.05 5.20 4.02
C GLU A 84 11.91 3.68 4.03
N LYS A 85 12.97 2.93 4.36
CA LYS A 85 12.93 1.47 4.54
C LYS A 85 11.93 1.06 5.63
N LEU A 86 11.91 1.78 6.76
CA LEU A 86 11.01 1.48 7.86
C LEU A 86 9.57 1.78 7.49
N ARG A 87 9.29 2.89 6.81
CA ARG A 87 7.97 3.22 6.26
C ARG A 87 7.48 2.16 5.27
N ASN A 88 8.33 1.73 4.34
CA ASN A 88 7.99 0.67 3.39
C ASN A 88 7.70 -0.66 4.09
N SER A 89 8.46 -0.98 5.14
CA SER A 89 8.24 -2.18 5.97
C SER A 89 6.91 -2.10 6.74
N LEU A 90 6.58 -0.92 7.28
CA LEU A 90 5.31 -0.69 7.96
C LEU A 90 4.12 -0.84 7.02
N ILE A 91 4.19 -0.24 5.82
CA ILE A 91 3.15 -0.38 4.79
C ILE A 91 2.98 -1.85 4.39
N THR A 92 4.08 -2.56 4.16
CA THR A 92 4.06 -3.98 3.80
C THR A 92 3.40 -4.82 4.89
N ARG A 93 3.73 -4.58 6.16
CA ARG A 93 3.09 -5.25 7.30
C ARG A 93 1.60 -4.94 7.39
N GLN A 94 1.22 -3.67 7.29
CA GLN A 94 -0.19 -3.28 7.32
C GLN A 94 -1.01 -3.96 6.22
N ASN A 95 -0.44 -4.06 5.01
CA ASN A 95 -1.07 -4.77 3.89
C ASN A 95 -1.21 -6.27 4.18
N ALA A 96 -0.16 -6.91 4.71
CA ALA A 96 -0.20 -8.32 5.08
C ALA A 96 -1.24 -8.61 6.19
N ASP A 97 -1.34 -7.73 7.19
CA ASP A 97 -2.32 -7.85 8.28
C ASP A 97 -3.75 -7.69 7.75
N ALA A 98 -3.98 -6.75 6.84
CA ALA A 98 -5.28 -6.57 6.18
C ALA A 98 -5.67 -7.79 5.35
N GLU A 99 -4.71 -8.34 4.59
CA GLU A 99 -4.91 -9.55 3.79
C GLU A 99 -5.25 -10.76 4.67
N LEU A 100 -4.51 -10.95 5.77
CA LEU A 100 -4.75 -12.02 6.73
C LEU A 100 -6.14 -11.91 7.37
N LYS A 101 -6.62 -10.70 7.65
CA LYS A 101 -7.99 -10.46 8.13
C LYS A 101 -9.03 -10.84 7.06
N GLN A 102 -8.80 -10.49 5.79
CA GLN A 102 -9.69 -10.90 4.71
C GLN A 102 -9.69 -12.43 4.55
N LEU A 103 -8.52 -13.07 4.55
CA LEU A 103 -8.42 -14.53 4.46
C LEU A 103 -9.16 -15.23 5.60
N LYS A 104 -8.99 -14.78 6.84
CA LYS A 104 -9.74 -15.32 8.00
C LYS A 104 -11.25 -15.20 7.79
N SER A 105 -11.73 -14.03 7.43
CA SER A 105 -13.18 -13.83 7.23
C SER A 105 -13.75 -14.69 6.08
N VAL A 106 -12.99 -14.88 5.00
CA VAL A 106 -13.36 -15.79 3.90
C VAL A 106 -13.48 -17.24 4.39
N LEU A 107 -12.49 -17.70 5.16
CA LEU A 107 -12.47 -19.06 5.70
C LEU A 107 -13.55 -19.29 6.76
N ASP A 108 -13.85 -18.29 7.58
CA ASP A 108 -14.92 -18.35 8.58
C ASP A 108 -16.30 -18.50 7.91
N LEU A 109 -16.57 -17.70 6.87
CA LEU A 109 -17.83 -17.80 6.11
C LEU A 109 -17.93 -19.17 5.42
N ALA A 110 -16.85 -19.62 4.76
CA ALA A 110 -16.80 -20.92 4.11
C ALA A 110 -16.97 -22.08 5.12
N GLY A 111 -16.33 -22.00 6.28
CA GLY A 111 -16.40 -22.99 7.34
C GLY A 111 -17.79 -23.08 7.97
N THR A 112 -18.41 -21.94 8.26
CA THR A 112 -19.79 -21.86 8.78
C THR A 112 -20.78 -22.52 7.83
N ALA A 113 -20.56 -22.33 6.52
CA ALA A 113 -21.38 -22.92 5.47
C ALA A 113 -21.01 -24.36 5.11
N GLN A 114 -19.88 -24.87 5.61
CA GLN A 114 -19.26 -26.14 5.20
C GLN A 114 -18.95 -26.23 3.69
N TYR A 115 -18.58 -25.12 3.06
CA TYR A 115 -18.13 -25.10 1.67
C TYR A 115 -16.71 -25.66 1.54
N LYS A 116 -16.44 -26.45 0.49
CA LYS A 116 -15.05 -26.75 0.10
C LYS A 116 -14.58 -25.62 -0.81
N VAL A 117 -13.58 -24.88 -0.35
CA VAL A 117 -13.09 -23.67 -1.03
C VAL A 117 -11.61 -23.75 -1.39
N VAL A 118 -11.24 -22.99 -2.41
CA VAL A 118 -9.86 -22.65 -2.76
C VAL A 118 -9.69 -21.16 -2.58
N SER A 119 -8.87 -20.76 -1.61
CA SER A 119 -8.50 -19.35 -1.42
C SER A 119 -7.60 -18.88 -2.55
N ALA A 120 -7.80 -17.65 -3.00
CA ALA A 120 -7.05 -17.03 -4.07
C ALA A 120 -6.84 -15.53 -3.79
N ARG A 121 -5.71 -15.00 -4.21
CA ARG A 121 -5.40 -13.57 -4.22
C ARG A 121 -5.91 -12.94 -5.51
N VAL A 122 -6.43 -11.74 -5.40
CA VAL A 122 -6.76 -10.89 -6.55
C VAL A 122 -5.46 -10.29 -7.09
N ILE A 123 -5.10 -10.65 -8.32
CA ILE A 123 -3.85 -10.23 -8.97
C ILE A 123 -4.04 -9.07 -9.94
N SER A 124 -5.26 -8.85 -10.42
CA SER A 124 -5.58 -7.74 -11.31
C SER A 124 -7.06 -7.40 -11.25
N LEU A 125 -7.37 -6.11 -11.35
CA LEU A 125 -8.71 -5.62 -11.66
C LEU A 125 -8.84 -5.54 -13.18
N GLY A 126 -9.95 -6.03 -13.71
CA GLY A 126 -10.23 -6.00 -15.14
C GLY A 126 -10.16 -4.58 -15.71
N SER A 127 -9.82 -4.48 -17.00
CA SER A 127 -9.67 -3.19 -17.68
C SER A 127 -10.97 -2.39 -17.64
N THR A 128 -10.92 -1.19 -17.05
CA THR A 128 -12.01 -0.20 -17.02
C THR A 128 -12.47 0.24 -18.42
N SER A 129 -11.68 -0.03 -19.46
CA SER A 129 -12.04 0.25 -20.87
C SER A 129 -13.05 -0.73 -21.44
N SER A 130 -13.19 -1.91 -20.84
CA SER A 130 -14.20 -2.89 -21.23
C SER A 130 -15.40 -2.64 -20.34
N PHE A 131 -16.61 -2.47 -20.90
CA PHE A 131 -17.87 -2.30 -20.13
C PHE A 131 -18.21 -3.47 -19.18
N THR A 132 -17.28 -4.40 -18.95
CA THR A 132 -17.37 -5.58 -18.11
C THR A 132 -16.54 -5.43 -16.84
N GLN A 133 -17.15 -5.67 -15.69
CA GLN A 133 -16.51 -5.65 -14.37
C GLN A 133 -15.99 -7.06 -14.05
N THR A 134 -14.67 -7.23 -14.15
CA THR A 134 -14.01 -8.51 -13.90
C THR A 134 -12.81 -8.35 -12.99
N ILE A 135 -12.36 -9.44 -12.37
CA ILE A 135 -11.08 -9.53 -11.67
C ILE A 135 -10.34 -10.79 -12.11
N SER A 136 -9.02 -10.77 -12.01
CA SER A 136 -8.17 -11.95 -12.19
C SER A 136 -7.67 -12.42 -10.84
N ILE A 137 -7.72 -13.74 -10.62
CA ILE A 137 -7.29 -14.40 -9.38
C ILE A 137 -6.16 -15.38 -9.67
N ASP A 138 -5.25 -15.57 -8.71
CA ASP A 138 -4.11 -16.50 -8.81
C ASP A 138 -4.49 -17.98 -8.57
N ALA A 139 -5.74 -18.36 -8.81
CA ALA A 139 -6.21 -19.73 -8.75
C ALA A 139 -6.79 -20.18 -10.10
N GLY A 140 -6.41 -21.36 -10.56
CA GLY A 140 -6.75 -21.88 -11.87
C GLY A 140 -7.12 -23.37 -11.87
N VAL A 141 -7.13 -23.97 -13.06
CA VAL A 141 -7.54 -25.37 -13.27
C VAL A 141 -6.69 -26.35 -12.46
N ASN A 142 -5.39 -26.05 -12.27
CA ASN A 142 -4.47 -26.89 -11.49
C ASN A 142 -4.86 -26.96 -10.00
N MET A 143 -5.62 -25.99 -9.51
CA MET A 143 -6.15 -25.95 -8.14
C MET A 143 -7.63 -26.41 -8.08
N GLY A 144 -8.18 -26.91 -9.17
CA GLY A 144 -9.57 -27.38 -9.25
C GLY A 144 -10.59 -26.29 -9.55
N VAL A 145 -10.15 -25.06 -9.85
CA VAL A 145 -11.05 -23.97 -10.31
C VAL A 145 -11.56 -24.29 -11.71
N ARG A 146 -12.86 -24.12 -11.93
CA ARG A 146 -13.52 -24.30 -13.23
C ARG A 146 -14.51 -23.18 -13.49
N GLN A 147 -14.88 -23.02 -14.76
CA GLN A 147 -15.95 -22.11 -15.16
C GLN A 147 -17.26 -22.42 -14.40
N ASN A 148 -18.05 -21.38 -14.14
CA ASN A 148 -19.30 -21.46 -13.39
C ASN A 148 -19.13 -21.93 -11.94
N MET A 149 -18.01 -21.60 -11.31
CA MET A 149 -17.86 -21.73 -9.86
C MET A 149 -18.14 -20.40 -9.16
N THR A 150 -18.81 -20.46 -8.00
CA THR A 150 -19.10 -19.29 -7.19
C THR A 150 -17.82 -18.75 -6.55
N VAL A 151 -17.66 -17.44 -6.55
CA VAL A 151 -16.56 -16.75 -5.87
C VAL A 151 -17.13 -15.90 -4.74
N ILE A 152 -16.57 -16.05 -3.55
CA ILE A 152 -17.03 -15.42 -2.32
C ILE A 152 -15.90 -14.65 -1.64
N SER A 153 -16.28 -13.64 -0.86
CA SER A 153 -15.45 -12.95 0.11
C SER A 153 -15.96 -13.28 1.52
N GLY A 154 -15.25 -12.82 2.56
CA GLY A 154 -15.70 -13.00 3.94
C GLY A 154 -17.00 -12.28 4.30
N LEU A 155 -17.48 -11.37 3.45
CA LEU A 155 -18.72 -10.64 3.65
C LEU A 155 -19.86 -11.11 2.74
N GLY A 156 -19.56 -11.83 1.64
CA GLY A 156 -20.58 -12.22 0.68
C GLY A 156 -20.09 -12.52 -0.73
N LEU A 157 -21.04 -12.65 -1.64
CA LEU A 157 -20.87 -13.04 -3.04
C LEU A 157 -20.06 -11.99 -3.81
N VAL A 158 -18.94 -12.42 -4.37
CA VAL A 158 -18.09 -11.57 -5.22
C VAL A 158 -18.48 -11.73 -6.69
N GLY A 159 -18.77 -12.96 -7.12
CA GLY A 159 -18.98 -13.22 -8.53
C GLY A 159 -18.96 -14.68 -8.92
N VAL A 160 -18.68 -14.93 -10.21
CA VAL A 160 -18.60 -16.27 -10.81
C VAL A 160 -17.37 -16.36 -11.71
N VAL A 161 -16.70 -17.51 -11.70
CA VAL A 161 -15.60 -17.80 -12.62
C VAL A 161 -16.13 -17.85 -14.06
N LYS A 162 -15.71 -16.89 -14.88
CA LYS A 162 -16.09 -16.78 -16.29
C LYS A 162 -15.18 -17.62 -17.17
N ILE A 163 -13.87 -17.58 -16.92
CA ILE A 163 -12.85 -18.33 -17.66
C ILE A 163 -11.81 -18.83 -16.66
N SER A 164 -11.32 -20.06 -16.81
CA SER A 164 -10.25 -20.61 -15.99
C SER A 164 -9.07 -21.02 -16.87
N TYR A 165 -7.88 -20.52 -16.54
CA TYR A 165 -6.61 -20.89 -17.12
C TYR A 165 -5.86 -21.86 -16.18
N PRO A 166 -4.70 -22.42 -16.55
CA PRO A 166 -3.98 -23.37 -15.70
C PRO A 166 -3.69 -22.85 -14.29
N ASN A 167 -3.20 -21.60 -14.18
CA ASN A 167 -2.72 -21.00 -12.92
C ASN A 167 -3.46 -19.73 -12.49
N HIS A 168 -4.43 -19.27 -13.26
CA HIS A 168 -5.24 -18.10 -12.92
C HIS A 168 -6.65 -18.23 -13.48
N ALA A 169 -7.58 -17.41 -13.03
CA ALA A 169 -8.94 -17.40 -13.54
C ALA A 169 -9.50 -15.98 -13.61
N LEU A 170 -10.38 -15.75 -14.57
CA LEU A 170 -11.14 -14.52 -14.72
C LEU A 170 -12.51 -14.68 -14.05
N VAL A 171 -12.83 -13.79 -13.13
CA VAL A 171 -14.09 -13.77 -12.39
C VAL A 171 -14.93 -12.59 -12.86
N GLN A 172 -16.18 -12.84 -13.24
CA GLN A 172 -17.18 -11.80 -13.46
C GLN A 172 -17.76 -11.36 -12.12
N LEU A 173 -17.70 -10.06 -11.83
CA LEU A 173 -18.15 -9.51 -10.56
C LEU A 173 -19.67 -9.40 -10.47
N THR A 174 -20.21 -9.44 -9.26
CA THR A 174 -21.63 -9.16 -8.98
C THR A 174 -22.03 -7.72 -9.33
N THR A 175 -21.07 -6.79 -9.38
CA THR A 175 -21.29 -5.41 -9.83
C THR A 175 -21.47 -5.31 -11.34
N ASP A 176 -21.09 -6.32 -12.14
CA ASP A 176 -21.14 -6.26 -13.59
C ASP A 176 -22.59 -6.10 -14.11
N PRO A 177 -22.88 -5.18 -15.05
CA PRO A 177 -24.23 -4.97 -15.57
C PRO A 177 -24.87 -6.20 -16.22
N ALA A 178 -24.07 -7.14 -16.74
CA ALA A 178 -24.53 -8.40 -17.31
C ALA A 178 -24.64 -9.52 -16.27
N PHE A 179 -24.25 -9.29 -15.01
CA PHE A 179 -24.35 -10.28 -13.95
C PHE A 179 -25.80 -10.45 -13.49
N ARG A 180 -26.27 -11.69 -13.46
CA ARG A 180 -27.60 -12.08 -12.96
C ARG A 180 -27.47 -13.25 -12.00
N VAL A 181 -28.16 -13.19 -10.87
CA VAL A 181 -28.21 -14.27 -9.89
C VAL A 181 -29.62 -14.44 -9.34
N GLY A 182 -30.05 -15.70 -9.18
CA GLY A 182 -31.27 -16.01 -8.43
C GLY A 182 -31.05 -15.67 -6.96
N ALA A 183 -31.86 -14.77 -6.44
CA ALA A 183 -31.77 -14.27 -5.08
C ALA A 183 -32.99 -14.72 -4.27
N ARG A 184 -32.80 -14.82 -2.95
CA ARG A 184 -33.88 -15.00 -2.00
C ARG A 184 -33.75 -14.02 -0.85
N VAL A 185 -34.88 -13.56 -0.33
CA VAL A 185 -34.92 -12.69 0.85
C VAL A 185 -34.82 -13.55 2.11
N ALA A 186 -33.91 -13.21 3.03
CA ALA A 186 -33.79 -13.90 4.31
C ALA A 186 -35.06 -13.73 5.15
N GLY A 187 -35.46 -14.76 5.89
CA GLY A 187 -36.73 -14.74 6.63
C GLY A 187 -37.97 -15.02 5.75
N SER A 188 -38.32 -14.13 4.81
CA SER A 188 -39.54 -14.28 3.99
C SER A 188 -39.44 -15.33 2.87
N GLN A 189 -38.22 -15.73 2.49
CA GLN A 189 -37.92 -16.72 1.44
C GLN A 189 -38.45 -16.34 0.03
N GLN A 190 -38.89 -15.10 -0.18
CA GLN A 190 -39.30 -14.62 -1.50
C GLN A 190 -38.15 -14.71 -2.48
N ILE A 191 -38.46 -15.12 -3.71
CA ILE A 191 -37.48 -15.35 -4.76
C ILE A 191 -37.50 -14.16 -5.74
N GLY A 192 -36.32 -13.73 -6.14
CA GLY A 192 -36.14 -12.69 -7.14
C GLY A 192 -34.93 -12.95 -8.02
N ILE A 193 -34.74 -12.06 -8.98
CA ILE A 193 -33.54 -11.99 -9.81
C ILE A 193 -32.80 -10.71 -9.40
N LEU A 194 -31.54 -10.86 -9.01
CA LEU A 194 -30.66 -9.74 -8.68
C LEU A 194 -29.72 -9.47 -9.86
N SER A 195 -29.62 -8.19 -10.20
CA SER A 195 -28.94 -7.66 -11.39
C SER A 195 -27.89 -6.62 -11.00
N GLY A 196 -26.64 -6.80 -11.41
CA GLY A 196 -25.59 -5.79 -11.21
C GLY A 196 -25.87 -4.51 -11.99
N GLN A 197 -25.34 -3.37 -11.51
CA GLN A 197 -25.57 -2.03 -12.08
C GLN A 197 -24.29 -1.30 -12.52
N GLY A 198 -23.15 -1.98 -12.57
CA GLY A 198 -21.83 -1.37 -12.83
C GLY A 198 -21.26 -0.60 -11.64
N THR A 199 -21.96 -0.57 -10.50
CA THR A 199 -21.55 0.12 -9.27
C THR A 199 -21.67 -0.84 -8.08
N ASN A 200 -21.40 -0.37 -6.86
CA ASN A 200 -21.60 -1.18 -5.64
C ASN A 200 -23.08 -1.34 -5.22
N LYS A 201 -23.98 -1.26 -6.20
CA LYS A 201 -25.42 -1.44 -6.08
C LYS A 201 -25.89 -2.51 -7.06
N ALA A 202 -26.95 -3.18 -6.70
CA ALA A 202 -27.68 -4.10 -7.55
C ALA A 202 -29.17 -3.79 -7.47
N VAL A 203 -29.92 -4.23 -8.48
CA VAL A 203 -31.38 -4.16 -8.48
C VAL A 203 -31.92 -5.56 -8.29
N LEU A 204 -32.79 -5.73 -7.30
CA LEU A 204 -33.57 -6.95 -7.07
C LEU A 204 -34.95 -6.77 -7.70
N GLN A 205 -35.35 -7.70 -8.54
CA GLN A 205 -36.71 -7.82 -9.03
C GLN A 205 -37.32 -9.09 -8.44
N LEU A 206 -38.34 -8.95 -7.61
CA LEU A 206 -39.06 -10.09 -7.06
C LEU A 206 -39.96 -10.72 -8.12
N LEU A 207 -39.96 -12.05 -8.15
CA LEU A 207 -40.85 -12.82 -9.03
C LEU A 207 -42.26 -12.93 -8.43
N ASP A 208 -42.37 -12.71 -7.12
CA ASP A 208 -43.61 -12.79 -6.37
C ASP A 208 -43.72 -11.60 -5.39
N ASN A 209 -44.85 -10.90 -5.43
CA ASN A 209 -45.14 -9.70 -4.64
C ASN A 209 -46.05 -9.96 -3.43
N GLN A 210 -46.28 -11.22 -3.03
CA GLN A 210 -47.19 -11.60 -1.94
C GLN A 210 -46.79 -11.02 -0.57
N THR A 211 -45.50 -10.74 -0.34
CA THR A 211 -45.00 -10.13 0.90
C THR A 211 -44.28 -8.83 0.59
N ALA A 212 -44.53 -7.80 1.40
CA ALA A 212 -43.87 -6.52 1.23
C ALA A 212 -42.39 -6.60 1.67
N LEU A 213 -41.49 -6.35 0.72
CA LEU A 213 -40.06 -6.15 1.00
C LEU A 213 -39.83 -4.90 1.87
N LYS A 214 -38.86 -4.97 2.79
CA LYS A 214 -38.50 -3.88 3.70
C LYS A 214 -37.05 -3.45 3.51
N VAL A 215 -36.78 -2.18 3.79
CA VAL A 215 -35.41 -1.66 3.87
C VAL A 215 -34.68 -2.37 5.00
N GLY A 216 -33.46 -2.83 4.72
CA GLY A 216 -32.65 -3.64 5.64
C GLY A 216 -32.77 -5.15 5.46
N ASP A 217 -33.74 -5.62 4.65
CA ASP A 217 -33.87 -7.05 4.37
C ASP A 217 -32.60 -7.60 3.70
N VAL A 218 -32.14 -8.75 4.18
CA VAL A 218 -30.91 -9.38 3.71
C VAL A 218 -31.20 -10.26 2.52
N ILE A 219 -30.39 -10.13 1.48
CA ILE A 219 -30.51 -10.87 0.23
C ILE A 219 -29.42 -11.95 0.18
N LEU A 220 -29.86 -13.17 -0.06
CA LEU A 220 -29.01 -14.37 -0.14
C LEU A 220 -29.09 -14.97 -1.54
N ALA A 221 -28.03 -15.65 -1.98
CA ALA A 221 -28.06 -16.44 -3.20
C ALA A 221 -29.01 -17.64 -3.01
N ARG A 222 -29.96 -17.82 -3.94
CA ARG A 222 -30.87 -18.96 -3.92
C ARG A 222 -30.17 -20.29 -4.24
N GLY A 223 -29.00 -20.21 -4.89
CA GLY A 223 -28.32 -21.36 -5.45
C GLY A 223 -28.91 -21.78 -6.80
N SER A 224 -28.07 -22.43 -7.60
CA SER A 224 -28.41 -22.98 -8.92
C SER A 224 -28.52 -24.49 -8.85
N GLN A 225 -29.12 -25.10 -9.88
CA GLN A 225 -29.07 -26.56 -10.02
C GLN A 225 -27.62 -27.04 -10.01
N ASN A 226 -27.34 -28.13 -9.31
CA ASN A 226 -25.99 -28.65 -9.10
C ASN A 226 -25.01 -27.66 -8.44
N ASN A 227 -25.51 -26.63 -7.74
CA ASN A 227 -24.73 -25.60 -7.05
C ASN A 227 -23.77 -24.82 -7.97
N ARG A 228 -24.11 -24.71 -9.27
CA ARG A 228 -23.35 -23.96 -10.26
C ARG A 228 -24.29 -23.21 -11.21
N PRO A 229 -24.05 -21.92 -11.52
CA PRO A 229 -22.91 -21.11 -11.08
C PRO A 229 -22.94 -20.65 -9.62
N PHE A 230 -24.09 -20.74 -8.94
CA PHE A 230 -24.26 -20.22 -7.59
C PHE A 230 -24.52 -21.33 -6.57
N VAL A 231 -23.80 -21.30 -5.45
CA VAL A 231 -24.14 -22.08 -4.25
C VAL A 231 -25.19 -21.34 -3.41
N PRO A 232 -26.12 -22.06 -2.76
CA PRO A 232 -27.17 -21.45 -1.96
C PRO A 232 -26.64 -20.86 -0.64
N GLY A 233 -27.32 -19.83 -0.16
CA GLY A 233 -27.12 -19.23 1.17
C GLY A 233 -26.05 -18.14 1.24
N VAL A 234 -25.26 -17.93 0.19
CA VAL A 234 -24.22 -16.89 0.19
C VAL A 234 -24.86 -15.49 0.32
N PRO A 235 -24.45 -14.67 1.29
CA PRO A 235 -24.94 -13.30 1.40
C PRO A 235 -24.55 -12.45 0.20
N ILE A 236 -25.48 -11.65 -0.31
CA ILE A 236 -25.23 -10.75 -1.45
C ILE A 236 -25.19 -9.30 -0.97
N GLY A 237 -26.21 -8.89 -0.21
CA GLY A 237 -26.35 -7.51 0.22
C GLY A 237 -27.61 -7.27 1.06
N ALA A 238 -27.93 -6.00 1.28
CA ALA A 238 -29.14 -5.58 1.99
C ALA A 238 -29.93 -4.55 1.18
N VAL A 239 -31.25 -4.60 1.29
CA VAL A 239 -32.18 -3.67 0.63
C VAL A 239 -31.98 -2.25 1.19
N THR A 240 -31.78 -1.27 0.30
CA THR A 240 -31.63 0.15 0.67
C THR A 240 -32.84 1.00 0.32
N SER A 241 -33.59 0.61 -0.70
CA SER A 241 -34.81 1.29 -1.15
C SER A 241 -35.73 0.24 -1.76
N VAL A 242 -37.02 0.49 -1.68
CA VAL A 242 -38.06 -0.38 -2.25
C VAL A 242 -38.92 0.49 -3.15
N ASP A 243 -39.04 0.11 -4.41
CA ASP A 243 -39.94 0.74 -5.36
C ASP A 243 -41.19 -0.12 -5.51
N ASN A 244 -42.28 0.41 -5.00
CA ASN A 244 -43.62 -0.17 -5.06
C ASN A 244 -44.51 0.73 -5.92
N ALA A 245 -44.22 0.80 -7.23
CA ALA A 245 -45.12 1.48 -8.15
C ALA A 245 -46.51 0.84 -8.13
N ALA A 246 -47.54 1.65 -7.90
CA ALA A 246 -48.93 1.19 -7.89
C ALA A 246 -49.29 0.55 -9.25
N GLY A 247 -49.70 -0.73 -9.22
CA GLY A 247 -50.03 -1.51 -10.43
C GLY A 247 -48.88 -2.30 -11.05
N ALA A 248 -47.66 -2.25 -10.49
CA ALA A 248 -46.56 -3.09 -10.94
C ALA A 248 -46.80 -4.57 -10.58
N ILE A 249 -46.62 -5.45 -11.58
CA ILE A 249 -46.76 -6.92 -11.41
C ILE A 249 -45.60 -7.47 -10.57
N THR A 250 -44.42 -6.85 -10.64
CA THR A 250 -43.22 -7.24 -9.88
C THR A 250 -42.73 -6.09 -9.03
N GLN A 251 -42.37 -6.38 -7.78
CA GLN A 251 -41.73 -5.42 -6.88
C GLN A 251 -40.23 -5.32 -7.17
N THR A 252 -39.68 -4.10 -7.17
CA THR A 252 -38.25 -3.85 -7.40
C THR A 252 -37.60 -3.14 -6.22
N ALA A 253 -36.32 -3.38 -5.99
CA ALA A 253 -35.60 -2.76 -4.89
C ALA A 253 -34.10 -2.57 -5.20
N ASP A 254 -33.53 -1.47 -4.70
CA ASP A 254 -32.08 -1.31 -4.72
C ASP A 254 -31.47 -2.08 -3.56
N VAL A 255 -30.40 -2.81 -3.86
CA VAL A 255 -29.63 -3.60 -2.91
C VAL A 255 -28.20 -3.07 -2.88
N LYS A 256 -27.70 -2.78 -1.68
CA LYS A 256 -26.29 -2.48 -1.46
C LYS A 256 -25.55 -3.80 -1.24
N LEU A 257 -24.54 -4.06 -2.06
CA LEU A 257 -23.71 -5.27 -1.96
C LEU A 257 -22.83 -5.21 -0.71
N TYR A 258 -22.65 -6.35 -0.04
CA TYR A 258 -21.80 -6.44 1.15
C TYR A 258 -20.29 -6.33 0.84
N PRO A 259 -19.76 -7.01 -0.19
CA PRO A 259 -18.33 -6.92 -0.48
C PRO A 259 -17.95 -5.51 -0.97
N ASN A 260 -16.77 -5.04 -0.55
CA ASN A 260 -16.17 -3.84 -1.11
C ASN A 260 -15.16 -4.20 -2.22
N PHE A 261 -15.61 -4.09 -3.46
CA PHE A 261 -14.86 -4.49 -4.65
C PHE A 261 -13.60 -3.66 -4.92
N SER A 262 -13.47 -2.45 -4.37
CA SER A 262 -12.26 -1.62 -4.55
C SER A 262 -11.09 -2.02 -3.64
N THR A 263 -11.36 -2.78 -2.58
CA THR A 263 -10.38 -3.20 -1.57
C THR A 263 -10.21 -4.72 -1.50
N LEU A 264 -10.69 -5.43 -2.52
CA LEU A 264 -10.72 -6.88 -2.57
C LEU A 264 -9.31 -7.42 -2.83
N SER A 265 -8.68 -8.03 -1.83
CA SER A 265 -7.34 -8.64 -1.97
C SER A 265 -7.40 -10.16 -1.94
N VAL A 266 -8.30 -10.74 -1.15
CA VAL A 266 -8.47 -12.19 -0.99
C VAL A 266 -9.91 -12.60 -1.29
N VAL A 267 -10.06 -13.70 -2.03
CA VAL A 267 -11.33 -14.35 -2.31
C VAL A 267 -11.22 -15.86 -2.11
N ALA A 268 -12.37 -16.55 -2.13
CA ALA A 268 -12.44 -18.00 -2.22
C ALA A 268 -13.31 -18.42 -3.38
N VAL A 269 -12.85 -19.42 -4.12
CA VAL A 269 -13.64 -20.14 -5.12
C VAL A 269 -14.27 -21.37 -4.47
N VAL A 270 -15.58 -21.52 -4.58
CA VAL A 270 -16.30 -22.68 -4.06
C VAL A 270 -16.16 -23.85 -5.04
N VAL A 271 -15.28 -24.79 -4.72
CA VAL A 271 -14.99 -25.98 -5.56
C VAL A 271 -15.84 -27.19 -5.20
N GLY A 272 -16.42 -27.21 -3.99
CA GLY A 272 -17.38 -28.22 -3.56
C GLY A 272 -18.54 -27.60 -2.77
N ALA A 273 -19.75 -28.00 -3.15
CA ALA A 273 -20.99 -27.61 -2.51
C ALA A 273 -21.06 -28.11 -1.05
N PRO A 274 -21.83 -27.44 -0.18
CA PRO A 274 -22.02 -27.92 1.18
C PRO A 274 -22.87 -29.21 1.17
N LYS A 275 -22.73 -30.05 2.19
CA LYS A 275 -23.56 -31.26 2.34
C LYS A 275 -25.04 -30.94 2.56
N THR A 276 -25.32 -29.77 3.12
CA THR A 276 -26.67 -29.24 3.42
C THR A 276 -26.72 -27.76 3.12
N ASP A 277 -27.85 -27.25 2.59
CA ASP A 277 -28.04 -25.82 2.36
C ASP A 277 -27.91 -25.04 3.68
N PRO A 278 -26.97 -24.09 3.81
CA PRO A 278 -26.77 -23.33 5.03
C PRO A 278 -27.92 -22.36 5.34
N ARG A 279 -28.88 -22.18 4.42
CA ARG A 279 -30.05 -21.32 4.59
C ARG A 279 -29.64 -19.95 5.14
N ASP A 280 -30.20 -19.54 6.27
CA ASP A 280 -30.03 -18.22 6.86
C ASP A 280 -28.85 -18.18 7.86
N ALA A 281 -28.09 -19.27 8.02
CA ALA A 281 -26.95 -19.32 8.94
C ALA A 281 -25.83 -18.34 8.57
N LEU A 282 -25.79 -17.89 7.31
CA LEU A 282 -24.78 -16.95 6.80
C LEU A 282 -25.27 -15.50 6.80
N VAL A 283 -26.49 -15.23 7.26
CA VAL A 283 -26.98 -13.85 7.39
C VAL A 283 -26.04 -13.11 8.36
N PRO A 284 -25.46 -11.97 7.93
CA PRO A 284 -24.62 -11.17 8.82
C PRO A 284 -25.43 -10.80 10.06
N LYS A 285 -24.87 -11.04 11.26
CA LYS A 285 -25.51 -10.59 12.50
C LYS A 285 -25.62 -9.06 12.41
N GLY A 286 -26.85 -8.55 12.36
CA GLY A 286 -27.10 -7.13 12.44
C GLY A 286 -26.50 -6.56 13.73
N PRO A 287 -26.22 -5.24 13.80
CA PRO A 287 -25.81 -4.61 15.04
C PRO A 287 -26.88 -4.93 16.10
N ALA A 288 -26.46 -5.51 17.23
CA ALA A 288 -27.36 -5.76 18.35
C ALA A 288 -28.00 -4.41 18.74
N PRO A 289 -29.33 -4.31 18.87
CA PRO A 289 -29.95 -3.08 19.32
C PRO A 289 -29.39 -2.75 20.71
N THR A 290 -28.67 -1.64 20.82
CA THR A 290 -28.33 -1.07 22.13
C THR A 290 -29.66 -0.78 22.83
N PRO A 291 -29.92 -1.34 24.03
CA PRO A 291 -31.16 -1.07 24.72
C PRO A 291 -31.29 0.45 24.92
N VAL A 292 -32.36 1.02 24.37
CA VAL A 292 -32.71 2.42 24.59
C VAL A 292 -33.04 2.54 26.08
N PRO A 293 -32.37 3.41 26.86
CA PRO A 293 -32.71 3.58 28.27
C PRO A 293 -34.16 4.07 28.37
N THR A 294 -35.05 3.23 28.91
CA THR A 294 -36.41 3.63 29.23
C THR A 294 -36.36 4.59 30.41
N VAL A 295 -36.49 5.90 30.13
CA VAL A 295 -36.63 6.91 31.17
C VAL A 295 -38.03 6.76 31.77
N THR A 296 -38.12 6.16 32.94
CA THR A 296 -39.37 6.10 33.72
C THR A 296 -39.54 7.46 34.39
N ILE A 297 -40.42 8.30 33.86
CA ILE A 297 -40.79 9.57 34.49
C ILE A 297 -41.78 9.25 35.62
N TYR A 298 -41.35 9.36 36.88
CA TYR A 298 -42.26 9.34 38.01
C TYR A 298 -43.01 10.68 38.04
N ALA A 299 -44.29 10.66 37.66
CA ALA A 299 -45.19 11.77 37.96
C ALA A 299 -45.48 11.74 39.47
N ILE A 300 -45.00 12.76 40.20
CA ILE A 300 -45.39 12.97 41.59
C ILE A 300 -46.85 13.47 41.54
N PRO A 301 -47.83 12.76 42.13
CA PRO A 301 -49.19 13.25 42.18
C PRO A 301 -49.24 14.53 43.02
N SER A 302 -49.75 15.61 42.42
CA SER A 302 -50.08 16.84 43.12
C SER A 302 -51.17 16.55 44.14
N GLU A 303 -50.95 16.90 45.40
CA GLU A 303 -51.92 16.72 46.47
C GLU A 303 -53.24 17.41 46.12
N SER A 304 -54.35 16.66 46.26
CA SER A 304 -55.70 17.18 46.09
C SER A 304 -56.08 18.04 47.29
N PRO A 305 -56.78 19.18 47.10
CA PRO A 305 -57.13 20.06 48.21
C PRO A 305 -58.19 19.39 49.11
N THR A 306 -57.92 19.36 50.40
CA THR A 306 -58.83 18.87 51.45
C THR A 306 -60.04 19.81 51.58
N PRO A 307 -61.28 19.28 51.74
CA PRO A 307 -62.51 20.07 51.81
C PRO A 307 -62.64 20.95 53.06
#